data_AF-A0A7V5K5N8-F1
#
_entry.id   AF-A0A7V5K5N8-F1
#
_cell.length_a   1.000
_cell.length_b   1.000
_cell.length_c   1.000
_cell.angle_alpha   90.00
_cell.angle_beta   90.00
_cell.angle_gamma   90.00
#
_symmetry.space_group_name_H-M   'P 1'
#
loop_
_entity.id
_entity.type
_entity.pdbx_description
1 polymer ?
#
loop_
_entity_poly.entity_id
_entity_poly.type
_entity_poly.pdbx_seq_one_letter_code
_entity_poly.pdbx_strand_id
1 'polypeptide(L)'
;MAGECSLWGSPSSCFRGQLVGKSPRIQVHGPSGPAGTEWVCEEELRRERQRARELRQSAWWRRKLAKGVCHYCRRKFPPGELTMDHLVPIVRGGRSTKSNCVVCCKECNTKKQSLLPLEWEEYLQRLGGDEAGPP
;
A
#
# COMPACT_ATOMS: atom_id res chain seq x y z
N MET A 1 -55.06 -5.10 -5.74
CA MET A 1 -54.36 -5.90 -6.77
C MET A 1 -52.93 -6.10 -6.30
N ALA A 2 -52.71 -7.25 -5.66
CA ALA A 2 -51.41 -7.73 -5.22
C ALA A 2 -51.38 -9.23 -5.53
N GLY A 3 -50.21 -9.70 -5.97
CA GLY A 3 -49.88 -11.11 -6.05
C GLY A 3 -49.90 -11.66 -7.46
N GLU A 4 -48.71 -11.89 -8.01
CA GLU A 4 -48.33 -13.20 -8.49
C GLU A 4 -46.80 -13.36 -8.35
N CYS A 5 -46.41 -14.37 -7.58
CA CYS A 5 -45.06 -14.85 -7.42
C CYS A 5 -45.00 -16.19 -8.18
N SER A 6 -44.18 -16.27 -9.21
CA SER A 6 -43.84 -17.52 -9.90
C SER A 6 -42.33 -17.57 -10.04
N LEU A 7 -41.75 -18.50 -9.31
CA LEU A 7 -40.33 -18.76 -9.17
C LEU A 7 -39.77 -19.59 -10.35
N TRP A 8 -38.43 -19.55 -10.47
CA TRP A 8 -37.51 -20.52 -11.08
C TRP A 8 -37.22 -20.41 -12.60
N GLY A 9 -36.12 -19.69 -12.89
CA GLY A 9 -35.28 -19.85 -14.08
C GLY A 9 -33.83 -19.48 -13.73
N SER A 10 -32.93 -20.46 -13.85
CA SER A 10 -31.58 -20.55 -13.27
C SER A 10 -30.57 -19.44 -13.67
N PRO A 11 -29.54 -19.15 -12.85
CA PRO A 11 -28.65 -17.99 -13.00
C PRO A 11 -27.44 -18.31 -13.87
N SER A 12 -27.39 -17.76 -15.09
CA SER A 12 -26.15 -17.68 -15.86
C SER A 12 -25.25 -16.59 -15.26
N SER A 13 -24.36 -17.04 -14.39
CA SER A 13 -23.13 -16.39 -13.92
C SER A 13 -23.21 -14.87 -13.73
N CYS A 14 -23.62 -14.53 -12.52
CA CYS A 14 -23.21 -13.32 -11.82
C CYS A 14 -21.70 -13.09 -12.02
N PHE A 15 -21.37 -11.91 -12.54
CA PHE A 15 -20.04 -11.43 -12.88
C PHE A 15 -19.12 -11.45 -11.65
N ARG A 16 -18.32 -12.51 -11.44
CA ARG A 16 -17.17 -12.46 -10.51
C ARG A 16 -15.95 -11.86 -11.21
N GLY A 17 -16.04 -10.57 -11.51
CA GLY A 17 -14.86 -9.74 -11.74
C GLY A 17 -14.20 -9.46 -10.40
N GLN A 18 -13.26 -10.30 -10.02
CA GLN A 18 -12.40 -10.12 -8.85
C GLN A 18 -11.66 -8.78 -9.01
N LEU A 19 -12.01 -7.79 -8.16
CA LEU A 19 -11.28 -6.53 -8.04
C LEU A 19 -9.91 -6.82 -7.42
N VAL A 20 -9.01 -7.35 -8.24
CA VAL A 20 -7.59 -7.43 -7.93
C VAL A 20 -7.00 -6.02 -8.02
N GLY A 21 -6.65 -5.48 -6.85
CA GLY A 21 -5.51 -4.57 -6.71
C GLY A 21 -5.54 -3.29 -7.52
N LYS A 22 -6.47 -2.38 -7.20
CA LYS A 22 -6.20 -0.94 -7.32
C LYS A 22 -6.67 -0.31 -6.03
N SER A 23 -5.72 0.08 -5.17
CA SER A 23 -5.94 1.05 -4.09
C SER A 23 -6.89 2.14 -4.62
N PRO A 24 -7.86 2.63 -3.82
CA PRO A 24 -8.74 3.70 -4.27
C PRO A 24 -7.83 4.81 -4.74
N ARG A 25 -7.75 4.94 -6.06
CA ARG A 25 -6.91 5.90 -6.73
C ARG A 25 -7.57 7.19 -6.33
N ILE A 26 -7.05 7.86 -5.29
CA ILE A 26 -7.39 9.24 -5.02
C ILE A 26 -7.00 9.95 -6.30
N GLN A 27 -7.97 10.11 -7.19
CA GLN A 27 -7.81 10.84 -8.43
C GLN A 27 -7.74 12.28 -7.98
N VAL A 28 -6.51 12.78 -7.87
CA VAL A 28 -6.27 14.21 -7.72
C VAL A 28 -6.53 14.84 -9.08
N HIS A 29 -7.78 15.23 -9.31
CA HIS A 29 -8.14 16.10 -10.42
C HIS A 29 -7.54 17.48 -10.11
N GLY A 30 -6.69 18.03 -10.99
CA GLY A 30 -6.23 19.42 -10.89
C GLY A 30 -7.33 20.42 -11.28
N PRO A 31 -7.06 21.74 -11.38
CA PRO A 31 -5.92 22.52 -10.89
C PRO A 31 -6.40 23.67 -9.98
N SER A 32 -6.33 23.50 -8.65
CA SER A 32 -6.31 24.59 -7.66
C SER A 32 -6.20 23.96 -6.27
N GLY A 33 -5.00 23.50 -5.92
CA GLY A 33 -4.70 23.08 -4.55
C GLY A 33 -4.53 24.31 -3.65
N PRO A 34 -4.93 24.25 -2.36
CA PRO A 34 -4.71 25.34 -1.43
C PRO A 34 -3.20 25.57 -1.23
N ALA A 35 -2.82 26.81 -0.90
CA ALA A 35 -1.44 27.24 -0.75
C ALA A 35 -0.65 26.33 0.22
N GLY A 36 0.43 25.71 -0.28
CA GLY A 36 1.37 24.93 0.52
C GLY A 36 1.67 23.50 0.05
N THR A 37 0.91 22.96 -0.92
CA THR A 37 1.24 21.65 -1.53
C THR A 37 1.71 21.83 -2.97
N GLU A 38 3.03 21.78 -3.17
CA GLU A 38 3.63 21.76 -4.50
C GLU A 38 3.27 20.43 -5.19
N TRP A 39 2.52 20.51 -6.29
CA TRP A 39 2.13 19.33 -7.06
C TRP A 39 3.37 18.72 -7.72
N VAL A 40 3.58 17.41 -7.53
CA VAL A 40 4.70 16.71 -8.18
C VAL A 40 4.37 16.53 -9.67
N CYS A 41 5.21 17.08 -10.55
CA CYS A 41 5.01 16.95 -11.99
C CYS A 41 5.15 15.49 -12.46
N GLU A 42 4.48 15.15 -13.57
CA GLU A 42 4.46 13.77 -14.09
C GLU A 42 5.86 13.26 -14.46
N GLU A 43 6.72 14.14 -14.97
CA GLU A 43 8.10 13.80 -15.30
C GLU A 43 8.88 13.36 -14.05
N GLU A 44 8.68 14.06 -12.93
CA GLU A 44 9.32 13.71 -11.67
C GLU A 44 8.78 12.39 -11.11
N LEU A 45 7.46 12.16 -11.20
CA LEU A 45 6.88 10.86 -10.84
C LEU A 45 7.48 9.72 -11.68
N ARG A 46 7.71 9.95 -12.98
CA ARG A 46 8.34 8.98 -13.89
C ARG A 46 9.79 8.70 -13.48
N ARG A 47 10.58 9.75 -13.23
CA ARG A 47 11.98 9.65 -12.78
C ARG A 47 12.08 8.88 -11.47
N GLU A 48 11.26 9.21 -10.48
CA GLU A 48 11.28 8.53 -9.19
C GLU A 48 10.81 7.07 -9.25
N ARG A 49 9.84 6.75 -10.12
CA ARG A 49 9.43 5.35 -10.37
C ARG A 49 10.54 4.56 -11.05
N GLN A 50 11.30 5.15 -11.97
CA GLN A 50 12.46 4.51 -12.58
C GLN A 50 13.54 4.23 -11.54
N ARG A 51 13.90 5.23 -10.71
CA ARG A 51 14.81 5.06 -9.58
C ARG A 51 14.37 3.93 -8.64
N ALA A 52 13.07 3.80 -8.36
CA ALA A 52 12.54 2.71 -7.55
C ALA A 52 12.76 1.33 -8.18
N ARG A 53 12.68 1.22 -9.52
CA ARG A 53 12.94 -0.04 -10.24
C ARG A 53 14.41 -0.42 -10.17
N GLU A 54 15.30 0.52 -10.43
CA GLU A 54 16.75 0.35 -10.31
C GLU A 54 17.14 -0.03 -8.87
N LEU A 55 16.56 0.66 -7.88
CA LEU A 55 16.82 0.36 -6.47
C LEU A 55 16.37 -1.06 -6.10
N ARG A 56 15.22 -1.54 -6.60
CA ARG A 56 14.76 -2.92 -6.40
C ARG A 56 15.72 -3.97 -6.97
N GLN A 57 16.46 -3.64 -8.03
CA GLN A 57 17.43 -4.56 -8.64
C GLN A 57 18.80 -4.53 -7.95
N SER A 58 19.05 -3.52 -7.11
CA SER A 58 20.35 -3.33 -6.44
C SER A 58 20.70 -4.44 -5.44
N ALA A 59 22.00 -4.67 -5.24
CA ALA A 59 22.52 -5.55 -4.19
C ALA A 59 22.13 -5.07 -2.77
N TRP A 60 21.94 -3.76 -2.58
CA TRP A 60 21.43 -3.22 -1.32
C TRP A 60 20.02 -3.73 -1.03
N TRP A 61 19.12 -3.69 -2.01
CA TRP A 61 17.76 -4.18 -1.83
C TRP A 61 17.72 -5.68 -1.56
N ARG A 62 18.51 -6.47 -2.31
CA ARG A 62 18.66 -7.91 -2.09
C ARG A 62 19.10 -8.24 -0.66
N ARG A 63 20.10 -7.51 -0.14
CA ARG A 63 20.55 -7.67 1.25
C ARG A 63 19.49 -7.26 2.27
N LYS A 64 18.71 -6.20 1.99
CA LYS A 64 17.63 -5.76 2.89
C LYS A 64 16.49 -6.78 2.91
N LEU A 65 16.11 -7.32 1.76
CA LEU A 65 15.10 -8.36 1.61
C LEU A 65 15.52 -9.67 2.30
N ALA A 66 16.80 -10.06 2.20
CA ALA A 66 17.35 -11.26 2.83
C ALA A 66 17.25 -11.25 4.36
N LYS A 67 17.16 -10.07 5.00
CA LYS A 67 16.90 -9.99 6.45
C LYS A 67 15.53 -10.56 6.82
N GLY A 68 14.58 -10.57 5.89
CA GLY A 68 13.28 -11.20 6.08
C GLY A 68 12.34 -10.46 7.06
N VAL A 69 12.69 -9.28 7.56
CA VAL A 69 11.92 -8.61 8.62
C VAL A 69 11.08 -7.47 8.05
N CYS A 70 9.78 -7.47 8.36
CA CYS A 70 8.89 -6.36 8.03
C CYS A 70 9.22 -5.11 8.85
N HIS A 71 9.28 -3.95 8.22
CA HIS A 71 9.55 -2.68 8.89
C HIS A 71 8.46 -2.29 9.90
N TYR A 72 7.20 -2.60 9.63
CA TYR A 72 6.06 -2.18 10.45
C TYR A 72 5.81 -3.17 11.59
N CYS A 73 5.36 -4.38 11.27
CA CYS A 73 4.99 -5.37 12.29
C CYS A 73 6.17 -6.15 12.89
N ARG A 74 7.41 -5.90 12.44
CA ARG A 74 8.65 -6.56 12.93
C ARG A 74 8.72 -8.09 12.83
N ARG A 75 7.67 -8.75 12.33
CA ARG A 75 7.63 -10.20 12.06
C ARG A 75 8.56 -10.60 10.91
N LYS A 76 8.96 -11.87 10.89
CA LYS A 76 9.78 -12.49 9.84
C LYS A 76 8.90 -13.08 8.73
N PHE A 77 9.33 -12.94 7.48
CA PHE A 77 8.64 -13.40 6.29
C PHE A 77 9.64 -13.93 5.25
N PRO A 78 9.24 -14.88 4.39
CA PRO A 78 10.04 -15.28 3.25
C PRO A 78 10.16 -14.13 2.23
N PRO A 79 11.23 -14.06 1.43
CA PRO A 79 11.45 -12.98 0.46
C PRO A 79 10.28 -12.74 -0.52
N GLY A 80 9.54 -13.79 -0.90
CA GLY A 80 8.39 -13.68 -1.81
C GLY A 80 7.13 -13.01 -1.23
N GLU A 81 7.10 -12.82 0.09
CA GLU A 81 6.00 -12.14 0.82
C GLU A 81 6.34 -10.71 1.22
N LEU A 82 7.57 -10.28 0.94
CA LEU A 82 8.07 -8.97 1.26
C LEU A 82 8.04 -8.07 0.02
N THR A 83 7.78 -6.80 0.27
CA THR A 83 7.61 -5.77 -0.76
C THR A 83 8.39 -4.51 -0.40
N MET A 84 8.68 -3.70 -1.42
CA MET A 84 9.24 -2.36 -1.23
C MET A 84 8.11 -1.36 -1.02
N ASP A 85 8.19 -0.64 0.10
CA ASP A 85 7.31 0.50 0.39
C ASP A 85 8.14 1.78 0.58
N HIS A 86 7.52 2.90 0.22
CA HIS A 86 8.07 4.24 0.42
C HIS A 86 7.41 4.85 1.66
N LEU A 87 8.24 5.25 2.64
CA LEU A 87 7.75 5.90 3.86
C LEU A 87 6.97 7.17 3.52
N VAL A 88 7.57 8.04 2.70
CA VAL A 88 6.90 9.15 2.03
C VAL A 88 6.55 8.72 0.60
N PRO A 89 5.25 8.67 0.23
CA PRO A 89 4.83 8.31 -1.13
C PRO A 89 5.43 9.24 -2.20
N ILE A 90 5.80 8.68 -3.35
CA ILE A 90 6.35 9.46 -4.48
C ILE A 90 5.39 10.57 -4.93
N VAL A 91 4.08 10.30 -4.92
CA VAL A 91 3.03 11.28 -5.27
C VAL A 91 2.94 12.46 -4.29
N ARG A 92 3.56 12.35 -3.11
CA ARG A 92 3.68 13.42 -2.11
C ARG A 92 5.12 13.95 -2.02
N GLY A 93 5.90 13.82 -3.09
CA GLY A 93 7.28 14.32 -3.16
C GLY A 93 8.35 13.37 -2.60
N GLY A 94 7.98 12.15 -2.22
CA GLY A 94 8.91 11.15 -1.72
C GLY A 94 9.92 10.69 -2.78
N ARG A 95 11.19 10.54 -2.38
CA ARG A 95 12.29 10.11 -3.26
C ARG A 95 12.55 8.61 -3.14
N SER A 96 12.98 7.96 -4.21
CA SER A 96 13.33 6.53 -4.23
C SER A 96 14.76 6.30 -3.73
N THR A 97 15.02 6.68 -2.49
CA THR A 97 16.32 6.55 -1.82
C THR A 97 16.32 5.41 -0.80
N LYS A 98 17.51 4.97 -0.39
CA LYS A 98 17.68 3.90 0.62
C LYS A 98 17.08 4.25 1.99
N SER A 99 16.99 5.54 2.32
CA SER A 99 16.39 6.05 3.57
C SER A 99 14.87 6.07 3.53
N ASN A 100 14.28 6.34 2.36
CA ASN A 100 12.82 6.38 2.20
C ASN A 100 12.22 5.00 1.86
N CYS A 101 13.02 4.06 1.37
CA CYS A 101 12.55 2.72 1.01
C CYS A 101 12.77 1.69 2.12
N VAL A 102 11.70 1.00 2.48
CA VAL A 102 11.68 -0.06 3.51
C VAL A 102 11.15 -1.38 2.96
N VAL A 103 11.49 -2.46 3.65
CA VAL A 103 10.96 -3.81 3.40
C VAL A 103 9.73 -3.97 4.28
N CYS A 104 8.59 -4.37 3.72
CA CYS A 104 7.39 -4.65 4.50
C CYS A 104 6.62 -5.85 3.92
N CYS A 105 5.88 -6.57 4.77
CA CYS A 105 5.01 -7.64 4.31
C CYS A 105 3.82 -7.09 3.50
N LYS A 106 3.25 -7.93 2.65
CA LYS A 106 2.06 -7.59 1.85
C LYS A 106 0.89 -7.09 2.70
N GLU A 107 0.65 -7.68 3.86
CA GLU A 107 -0.45 -7.30 4.77
C GLU A 107 -0.32 -5.83 5.23
N CYS A 108 0.83 -5.46 5.80
CA CYS A 108 1.07 -4.10 6.27
C CYS A 108 1.06 -3.10 5.10
N ASN A 109 1.62 -3.47 3.94
CA ASN A 109 1.62 -2.61 2.76
C ASN A 109 0.20 -2.32 2.27
N THR A 110 -0.66 -3.34 2.20
CA THR A 110 -2.07 -3.19 1.82
C THR A 110 -2.81 -2.32 2.83
N LYS A 111 -2.65 -2.58 4.13
CA LYS A 111 -3.29 -1.79 5.20
C LYS A 111 -2.87 -0.32 5.15
N LYS A 112 -1.59 -0.02 4.98
CA LYS A 112 -1.07 1.35 4.83
C LYS A 112 -1.70 2.09 3.64
N GLN A 113 -2.07 1.38 2.57
CA GLN A 113 -2.70 1.97 1.38
C GLN A 113 -4.22 2.11 1.50
N SER A 114 -4.87 1.31 2.36
CA SER A 114 -6.33 1.32 2.52
C SER A 114 -6.80 2.17 3.70
N LEU A 115 -5.99 2.29 4.74
CA LEU A 115 -6.34 3.00 5.97
C LEU A 115 -6.08 4.51 5.83
N LEU A 116 -6.93 5.29 6.48
CA LEU A 116 -6.66 6.70 6.73
C LEU A 116 -5.42 6.86 7.61
N PRO A 117 -4.73 8.02 7.58
CA PRO A 117 -3.53 8.24 8.40
C PRO A 117 -3.74 7.94 9.90
N LEU A 118 -4.89 8.31 10.45
CA LEU A 118 -5.23 8.04 11.85
C LEU A 118 -5.44 6.54 12.11
N GLU A 119 -6.20 5.86 11.25
CA GLU A 119 -6.43 4.41 11.37
C GLU A 119 -5.14 3.60 11.20
N TRP A 120 -4.22 4.08 10.35
CA TRP A 120 -2.90 3.49 10.17
C TRP A 120 -2.06 3.61 11.45
N GLU A 121 -2.08 4.76 12.10
CA GLU A 121 -1.41 4.99 13.37
C GLU A 121 -1.97 4.08 14.48
N GLU A 122 -3.30 3.98 14.60
CA GLU A 122 -3.95 3.05 15.53
C GLU A 122 -3.57 1.59 15.24
N TYR A 123 -3.50 1.21 13.96
CA TYR A 123 -3.07 -0.13 13.57
C TYR A 123 -1.62 -0.42 13.99
N LEU A 124 -0.71 0.55 13.82
CA LEU A 124 0.68 0.41 14.28
C LEU A 124 0.78 0.28 15.80
N GLN A 125 -0.02 1.05 16.56
CA GLN A 125 -0.06 0.95 18.01
C GLN A 125 -0.53 -0.43 18.48
N ARG A 126 -1.56 -1.00 17.83
CA ARG A 126 -2.04 -2.35 18.11
C ARG A 126 -0.96 -3.41 17.86
N LEU A 127 -0.15 -3.26 16.81
CA LEU A 127 0.99 -4.15 16.55
C LEU A 127 2.10 -4.06 17.61
N GLY A 128 2.26 -2.89 18.25
CA GLY A 128 3.23 -2.68 19.32
C GLY A 128 2.75 -3.10 20.72
N GLY A 129 1.46 -3.36 20.88
CA GLY A 129 0.84 -3.74 22.15
C GLY A 129 1.09 -5.18 22.60
N ASP A 130 1.57 -6.06 21.71
CA ASP A 130 1.84 -7.47 22.04
C ASP A 130 3.18 -7.69 22.78
N GLU A 131 3.98 -6.64 23.00
CA GLU A 131 5.25 -6.69 23.77
C GLU A 131 5.10 -6.12 25.20
N ALA A 132 3.89 -5.73 25.61
CA ALA A 132 3.60 -5.31 26.98
C ALA A 132 2.55 -6.24 27.61
N GLY A 133 3.01 -7.41 28.09
CA GLY A 133 2.23 -8.20 29.05
C GLY A 133 1.96 -7.40 30.33
N PRO A 134 0.85 -7.66 31.05
CA PRO A 134 0.49 -6.89 32.24
C PRO A 134 1.54 -7.07 33.36
N PRO A 135 1.72 -6.07 34.24
CA PRO A 135 2.58 -6.16 35.41
C PRO A 135 2.08 -7.20 36.43
#